data_AF-A0A942H5D0-F1
#
_entry.id   AF-A0A942H5D0-F1
#
_cell.length_a   1.000
_cell.length_b   1.000
_cell.length_c   1.000
_cell.angle_alpha   90.00
_cell.angle_beta   90.00
_cell.angle_gamma   90.00
#
_symmetry.space_group_name_H-M   'P 1'
#
loop_
_entity.id
_entity.type
_entity.pdbx_description
1 polymer ?
#
loop_
_entity_poly.entity_id
_entity_poly.type
_entity_poly.pdbx_seq_one_letter_code
_entity_poly.pdbx_strand_id
1 'polypeptide(L)'
;MTSGYRNEKINRLVGGSPTSDHCKGRAADVHQPEMSVRDLMRVVVAQKLPFDQMIDEYARWVHLSFRESGKREASERAKNKTEPTKPTPKKEVVDTSWDGRFLALLSTSPNISLACKAAGINRSTAYEHRQRFPDFAAQWDDALESAVELLEAEVWQRARKHSDTLAIFLLKAHKPEKYGDRLAVQWETRDLDAMSDAELEAYERARVTRIRTSSRS
;
A
#
# COMPACT_ATOMS: atom_id res chain seq x y z
N MET A 1 7.76 -9.29 9.57
CA MET A 1 8.83 -9.17 8.56
C MET A 1 8.28 -9.70 7.26
N THR A 2 8.21 -8.89 6.21
CA THR A 2 7.56 -9.21 4.93
C THR A 2 8.55 -9.65 3.85
N SER A 3 9.82 -9.25 3.94
CA SER A 3 10.87 -9.72 3.04
C SER A 3 12.28 -9.56 3.65
N GLY A 4 13.26 -10.35 3.17
CA GLY A 4 14.66 -10.38 3.64
C GLY A 4 15.65 -10.44 2.47
N TYR A 5 16.59 -11.39 2.46
CA TYR A 5 17.52 -11.59 1.32
C TYR A 5 16.77 -11.80 0.01
N ARG A 6 17.22 -11.14 -1.07
CA ARG A 6 16.63 -11.23 -2.41
C ARG A 6 17.71 -11.54 -3.45
N ASN A 7 17.64 -12.73 -4.06
CA ASN A 7 18.59 -13.07 -5.13
C ASN A 7 18.40 -12.15 -6.36
N GLU A 8 19.42 -12.09 -7.22
CA GLU A 8 19.44 -11.17 -8.37
C GLU A 8 18.24 -11.36 -9.32
N LYS A 9 17.81 -12.60 -9.51
CA LYS A 9 16.70 -12.94 -10.41
C LYS A 9 15.37 -12.39 -9.86
N ILE A 10 15.09 -12.59 -8.58
CA ILE A 10 13.90 -12.05 -7.92
C ILE A 10 14.00 -10.52 -7.83
N ASN A 11 15.19 -9.97 -7.57
CA ASN A 11 15.39 -8.51 -7.52
C ASN A 11 15.10 -7.83 -8.85
N ARG A 12 15.51 -8.44 -9.98
CA ARG A 12 15.20 -7.94 -11.32
C ARG A 12 13.70 -8.01 -11.62
N LEU A 13 13.03 -9.09 -11.23
CA LEU A 13 11.60 -9.28 -11.46
C LEU A 13 10.72 -8.25 -10.75
N VAL A 14 11.11 -7.81 -9.54
CA VAL A 14 10.41 -6.77 -8.79
C VAL A 14 10.91 -5.34 -9.10
N GLY A 15 11.79 -5.19 -10.10
CA GLY A 15 12.34 -3.90 -10.52
C GLY A 15 13.30 -3.27 -9.50
N GLY A 16 13.90 -4.07 -8.62
CA GLY A 16 14.82 -3.60 -7.59
C GLY A 16 16.19 -3.22 -8.14
N SER A 17 16.87 -2.28 -7.45
CA SER A 17 18.23 -1.86 -7.81
C SER A 17 19.23 -3.01 -7.69
N PRO A 18 20.16 -3.23 -8.65
CA PRO A 18 21.24 -4.21 -8.54
C PRO A 18 22.14 -4.02 -7.31
N THR A 19 22.19 -2.80 -6.77
CA THR A 19 22.99 -2.46 -5.58
C THR A 19 22.21 -2.57 -4.26
N SER A 20 20.96 -3.04 -4.30
CA SER A 20 20.05 -3.15 -3.14
C SER A 20 20.66 -3.96 -2.00
N ASP A 21 20.43 -3.51 -0.77
CA ASP A 21 20.88 -4.22 0.43
C ASP A 21 20.11 -5.53 0.69
N HIS A 22 18.92 -5.71 0.08
CA HIS A 22 18.27 -7.03 0.03
C HIS A 22 19.12 -8.06 -0.71
N CYS A 23 19.80 -7.66 -1.80
CA CYS A 23 20.70 -8.55 -2.54
C CYS A 23 21.95 -8.93 -1.76
N LYS A 24 22.24 -8.22 -0.68
CA LYS A 24 23.38 -8.48 0.22
C LYS A 24 22.94 -9.16 1.53
N GLY A 25 21.64 -9.44 1.69
CA GLY A 25 21.09 -10.04 2.91
C GLY A 25 21.11 -9.08 4.10
N ARG A 26 21.21 -7.79 3.83
CA ARG A 26 21.44 -6.72 4.82
C ARG A 26 20.20 -5.89 5.08
N ALA A 27 19.08 -6.19 4.45
CA ALA A 27 17.85 -5.43 4.61
C ALA A 27 16.63 -6.33 4.80
N ALA A 28 15.66 -5.77 5.52
CA ALA A 28 14.40 -6.38 5.87
C ALA A 28 13.27 -5.37 5.69
N ASP A 29 12.19 -5.82 5.08
CA ASP A 29 10.95 -5.04 5.07
C ASP A 29 10.10 -5.45 6.28
N VAL A 30 9.65 -4.46 7.04
CA VAL A 30 8.88 -4.65 8.27
C VAL A 30 7.54 -3.94 8.14
N HIS A 31 6.47 -4.69 8.35
CA HIS A 31 5.10 -4.18 8.39
C HIS A 31 4.43 -4.68 9.68
N GLN A 32 3.67 -3.80 10.32
CA GLN A 32 2.85 -4.11 11.49
C GLN A 32 1.43 -3.62 11.21
N PRO A 33 0.44 -4.52 11.04
CA PRO A 33 -0.91 -4.15 10.60
C PRO A 33 -1.65 -3.17 11.52
N GLU A 34 -1.36 -3.21 12.82
CA GLU A 34 -2.06 -2.42 13.85
C GLU A 34 -1.36 -1.08 14.17
N MET A 35 -0.27 -0.76 13.48
CA MET A 35 0.53 0.44 13.74
C MET A 35 0.88 1.15 12.43
N SER A 36 0.82 2.48 12.41
CA SER A 36 1.24 3.24 11.23
C SER A 36 2.74 3.06 10.99
N VAL A 37 3.17 3.14 9.73
CA VAL A 37 4.60 3.11 9.37
C VAL A 37 5.42 4.16 10.12
N ARG A 38 4.84 5.34 10.36
CA ARG A 38 5.48 6.43 11.13
C ARG A 38 5.65 6.08 12.61
N ASP A 39 4.64 5.44 13.22
CA ASP A 39 4.73 5.00 14.61
C ASP A 39 5.76 3.85 14.75
N LEU A 40 5.78 2.93 13.78
CA LEU A 40 6.77 1.85 13.73
C LEU A 40 8.21 2.41 13.64
N MET A 41 8.44 3.40 12.77
CA MET A 41 9.74 4.09 12.70
C MET A 41 10.10 4.78 14.03
N ARG A 42 9.13 5.42 14.70
CA ARG A 42 9.34 6.02 16.03
C ARG A 42 9.72 4.98 17.08
N VAL A 43 9.11 3.79 17.05
CA VAL A 43 9.49 2.67 17.94
C VAL A 43 10.92 2.22 17.67
N VAL A 44 11.34 2.06 16.41
CA VAL A 44 12.71 1.66 16.07
C VAL A 44 13.75 2.65 16.62
N VAL A 45 13.48 3.95 16.50
CA VAL A 45 14.34 5.01 17.05
C VAL A 45 14.33 4.99 18.58
N ALA A 46 13.14 4.88 19.20
CA ALA A 46 13.01 4.84 20.66
C ALA A 46 13.72 3.63 21.29
N GLN A 47 13.74 2.49 20.59
CA GLN A 47 14.44 1.27 21.01
C GLN A 47 15.95 1.29 20.73
N LYS A 48 16.47 2.38 20.14
CA LYS A 48 17.89 2.56 19.79
C LYS A 48 18.45 1.40 18.97
N LEU A 49 17.63 0.82 18.10
CA LEU A 49 18.07 -0.26 17.24
C LEU A 49 19.09 0.28 16.23
N PRO A 50 20.20 -0.44 15.97
CA PRO A 50 21.17 -0.01 14.98
C PRO A 50 20.63 -0.26 13.57
N PHE A 51 20.62 0.78 12.74
CA PHE A 51 20.27 0.70 11.32
C PHE A 51 21.16 1.63 10.49
N ASP A 52 21.43 1.25 9.24
CA ASP A 52 22.15 2.07 8.25
C ASP A 52 21.17 2.91 7.42
N GLN A 53 20.05 2.30 7.01
CA GLN A 53 18.95 3.00 6.34
C GLN A 53 17.62 2.57 6.93
N MET A 54 16.74 3.56 7.14
CA MET A 54 15.33 3.36 7.49
C MET A 54 14.49 4.20 6.52
N ILE A 55 13.68 3.56 5.68
CA ILE A 55 12.93 4.20 4.61
C ILE A 55 11.44 3.88 4.78
N ASP A 56 10.60 4.92 4.71
CA ASP A 56 9.14 4.79 4.58
C ASP A 56 8.80 4.41 3.13
N GLU A 57 8.40 3.16 2.91
CA GLU A 57 7.97 2.68 1.61
C GLU A 57 6.44 2.81 1.50
N TYR A 58 6.02 3.95 0.98
CA TYR A 58 4.63 4.27 0.61
C TYR A 58 3.63 4.18 1.77
N ALA A 59 4.05 4.41 3.02
CA ALA A 59 3.25 4.19 4.23
C ALA A 59 2.71 2.76 4.37
N ARG A 60 3.30 1.79 3.66
CA ARG A 60 2.89 0.38 3.67
C ARG A 60 3.84 -0.49 4.47
N TRP A 61 5.14 -0.26 4.37
CA TRP A 61 6.13 -0.94 5.21
C TRP A 61 7.36 -0.06 5.43
N VAL A 62 8.16 -0.41 6.44
CA VAL A 62 9.46 0.20 6.69
C VAL A 62 10.53 -0.70 6.09
N HIS A 63 11.36 -0.16 5.21
CA HIS A 63 12.58 -0.82 4.78
C HIS A 63 13.72 -0.49 5.77
N LEU A 64 14.28 -1.51 6.41
CA LEU A 64 15.36 -1.41 7.39
C LEU A 64 16.60 -2.14 6.85
N SER A 65 17.74 -1.45 6.75
CA SER A 65 19.01 -2.06 6.37
C SER A 65 20.07 -1.91 7.46
N PHE A 66 21.03 -2.84 7.48
CA PHE A 66 22.14 -2.89 8.41
C PHE A 66 23.46 -3.19 7.68
N ARG A 67 24.51 -2.42 7.99
CA ARG A 67 25.88 -2.63 7.46
C ARG A 67 26.86 -2.63 8.63
N GLU A 68 27.77 -3.59 8.65
CA GLU A 68 28.71 -3.81 9.77
C GLU A 68 29.83 -2.76 9.88
N SER A 69 29.86 -1.75 9.00
CA SER A 69 30.96 -0.78 8.94
C SER A 69 30.74 0.41 9.88
N GLY A 70 31.23 0.28 11.12
CA GLY A 70 31.68 1.36 12.00
C GLY A 70 30.62 2.34 12.48
N LYS A 71 30.43 2.39 13.81
CA LYS A 71 29.62 3.38 14.56
C LYS A 71 29.42 4.69 13.79
N ARG A 72 28.27 4.82 13.12
CA ARG A 72 27.71 6.11 12.78
C ARG A 72 26.48 6.23 13.66
N GLU A 73 26.56 7.12 14.64
CA GLU A 73 25.40 7.67 15.34
C GLU A 73 24.31 7.93 14.29
N ALA A 74 23.10 7.43 14.56
CA ALA A 74 21.98 7.37 13.62
C ALA A 74 21.89 8.65 12.78
N SER A 75 22.45 8.61 11.58
CA SER A 75 22.15 9.63 10.61
C SER A 75 20.75 9.29 10.16
N GLU A 76 19.76 10.02 10.68
CA GLU A 76 18.50 10.22 9.97
C GLU A 76 18.87 10.78 8.61
N ARG A 77 19.09 9.87 7.66
CA ARG A 77 19.12 10.21 6.25
C ARG A 77 17.67 10.37 5.81
N ALA A 78 16.99 11.31 6.46
CA ALA A 78 16.10 12.20 5.74
C ALA A 78 16.87 12.60 4.48
N LYS A 79 16.24 12.48 3.32
CA LYS A 79 16.81 12.98 2.08
C LYS A 79 16.98 14.50 2.25
N ASN A 80 18.08 14.93 2.88
CA ASN A 80 18.53 16.31 2.84
C ASN A 80 18.91 16.55 1.39
N LYS A 81 17.95 17.17 0.70
CA LYS A 81 18.19 18.20 -0.29
C LYS A 81 19.51 18.90 0.08
N THR A 82 20.40 19.01 -0.89
CA THR A 82 21.43 20.05 -0.95
C THR A 82 20.94 21.30 -0.22
N GLU A 83 21.76 21.86 0.68
CA GLU A 83 21.44 23.10 1.41
C GLU A 83 20.81 24.12 0.45
N PRO A 84 19.64 24.69 0.77
CA PRO A 84 19.10 25.77 -0.03
C PRO A 84 20.02 26.97 0.19
N THR A 85 20.85 27.25 -0.82
CA THR A 85 21.33 28.61 -1.05
C THR A 85 20.11 29.53 -1.00
N LYS A 86 20.15 30.56 -0.13
CA LYS A 86 19.03 31.50 0.06
C LYS A 86 18.47 31.91 -1.32
N PRO A 87 17.21 31.55 -1.65
CA PRO A 87 16.65 31.98 -2.91
C PRO A 87 16.30 33.46 -2.78
N THR A 88 16.92 34.28 -3.61
CA THR A 88 16.28 35.53 -4.08
C THR A 88 14.86 35.16 -4.52
N PRO A 89 13.81 35.92 -4.17
CA PRO A 89 12.42 35.51 -4.42
C PRO A 89 12.18 35.37 -5.93
N LYS A 90 12.29 34.14 -6.44
CA LYS A 90 11.85 33.79 -7.78
C LYS A 90 10.37 33.45 -7.65
N LYS A 91 9.51 34.18 -8.36
CA LYS A 91 8.10 33.80 -8.52
C LYS A 91 8.06 32.31 -8.86
N GLU A 92 7.54 31.49 -7.95
CA GLU A 92 7.50 30.03 -8.08
C GLU A 92 6.43 29.70 -9.12
N VAL A 93 6.82 29.68 -10.39
CA VAL A 93 5.95 29.22 -11.48
C VAL A 93 5.91 27.70 -11.38
N VAL A 94 4.84 27.17 -10.79
CA VAL A 94 4.62 25.72 -10.77
C VAL A 94 4.31 25.27 -12.20
N ASP A 95 5.13 24.40 -12.75
CA ASP A 95 4.91 23.83 -14.07
C ASP A 95 3.76 22.81 -14.02
N THR A 96 2.62 23.19 -14.60
CA THR A 96 1.40 22.38 -14.74
C THR A 96 1.20 21.90 -16.19
N SER A 97 2.20 22.07 -17.06
CA SER A 97 2.08 21.74 -18.49
C SER A 97 1.93 20.23 -18.77
N TRP A 98 2.27 19.40 -17.79
CA TRP A 98 2.18 17.95 -17.85
C TRP A 98 0.82 17.40 -17.41
N ASP A 99 0.01 18.18 -16.67
CA ASP A 99 -1.27 17.77 -16.08
C ASP A 99 -2.19 17.12 -17.11
N GLY A 100 -2.42 17.79 -18.24
CA GLY A 100 -3.33 17.31 -19.28
C GLY A 100 -2.91 15.98 -19.89
N ARG A 101 -1.60 15.77 -20.13
CA ARG A 101 -1.09 14.48 -20.65
C ARG A 101 -1.21 13.39 -19.61
N PHE A 102 -0.95 13.71 -18.36
CA PHE A 102 -1.08 12.78 -17.25
C PHE A 102 -2.53 12.31 -17.09
N LEU A 103 -3.48 13.26 -17.01
CA LEU A 103 -4.90 12.98 -16.81
C LEU A 103 -5.52 12.21 -17.98
N ALA A 104 -5.18 12.56 -19.24
CA ALA A 104 -5.68 11.86 -20.42
C ALA A 104 -5.24 10.39 -20.50
N LEU A 105 -4.05 10.06 -20.01
CA LEU A 105 -3.59 8.67 -19.96
C LEU A 105 -4.18 7.93 -18.77
N LEU A 106 -4.42 8.63 -17.67
CA LEU A 106 -5.05 8.05 -16.51
C LEU A 106 -6.52 7.71 -16.78
N SER A 107 -7.22 8.53 -17.56
CA SER A 107 -8.63 8.31 -17.94
C SER A 107 -8.85 7.12 -18.87
N THR A 108 -7.81 6.70 -19.57
CA THR A 108 -7.85 5.54 -20.47
C THR A 108 -7.23 4.29 -19.84
N SER A 109 -6.38 4.46 -18.82
CA SER A 109 -5.80 3.35 -18.07
C SER A 109 -5.48 3.78 -16.63
N PRO A 110 -5.91 3.03 -15.60
CA PRO A 110 -5.62 3.38 -14.20
C PRO A 110 -4.19 2.98 -13.80
N ASN A 111 -3.20 3.28 -14.64
CA ASN A 111 -1.79 3.00 -14.40
C ASN A 111 -0.98 4.30 -14.23
N ILE A 112 -0.84 4.69 -12.96
CA ILE A 112 -0.13 5.91 -12.54
C ILE A 112 1.32 5.91 -13.03
N SER A 113 1.97 4.74 -13.07
CA SER A 113 3.37 4.63 -13.51
C SER A 113 3.53 4.96 -14.99
N LEU A 114 2.59 4.49 -15.81
CA LEU A 114 2.56 4.74 -17.23
C LEU A 114 2.24 6.21 -17.51
N ALA A 115 1.24 6.77 -16.83
CA ALA A 115 0.86 8.17 -16.93
C ALA A 115 2.03 9.10 -16.56
N CYS A 116 2.75 8.81 -15.46
CA CYS A 116 3.94 9.58 -15.06
C CYS A 116 5.05 9.53 -16.12
N LYS A 117 5.34 8.33 -16.66
CA LYS A 117 6.38 8.15 -17.68
C LYS A 117 6.08 8.98 -18.93
N ALA A 118 4.82 9.00 -19.37
CA ALA A 118 4.41 9.74 -20.55
C ALA A 118 4.29 11.25 -20.31
N ALA A 119 3.95 11.65 -19.09
CA ALA A 119 3.97 13.04 -18.65
C ALA A 119 5.38 13.59 -18.38
N GLY A 120 6.41 12.72 -18.37
CA GLY A 120 7.80 13.12 -18.15
C GLY A 120 8.12 13.46 -16.69
N ILE A 121 7.32 12.98 -15.74
CA ILE A 121 7.45 13.32 -14.32
C ILE A 121 7.73 12.08 -13.45
N ASN A 122 8.28 12.32 -12.27
CA ASN A 122 8.36 11.30 -11.23
C ASN A 122 7.00 11.15 -10.54
N ARG A 123 6.71 9.94 -10.03
CA ARG A 123 5.45 9.70 -9.30
C ARG A 123 5.28 10.60 -8.08
N SER A 124 6.37 10.88 -7.35
CA SER A 124 6.32 11.80 -6.20
C SER A 124 5.85 13.19 -6.61
N THR A 125 6.28 13.69 -7.77
CA THR A 125 5.83 14.96 -8.34
C THR A 125 4.32 14.96 -8.57
N ALA A 126 3.76 13.88 -9.13
CA ALA A 126 2.32 13.75 -9.36
C ALA A 126 1.52 13.80 -8.04
N TYR A 127 1.98 13.10 -7.00
CA TYR A 127 1.31 13.08 -5.69
C TYR A 127 1.49 14.38 -4.90
N GLU A 128 2.64 15.04 -4.99
CA GLU A 128 2.86 16.37 -4.43
C GLU A 128 1.95 17.40 -5.10
N HIS A 129 1.82 17.32 -6.42
CA HIS A 129 0.90 18.15 -7.19
C HIS A 129 -0.56 17.91 -6.77
N ARG A 130 -0.97 16.65 -6.64
CA ARG A 130 -2.30 16.28 -6.13
C ARG A 130 -2.61 16.86 -4.75
N GLN A 131 -1.63 16.90 -3.85
CA GLN A 131 -1.82 17.50 -2.53
C GLN A 131 -1.91 19.03 -2.57
N ARG A 132 -1.22 19.66 -3.52
CA ARG A 132 -1.15 21.13 -3.63
C ARG A 132 -2.32 21.74 -4.42
N PHE A 133 -2.89 21.00 -5.37
CA PHE A 133 -3.90 21.50 -6.31
C PHE A 133 -5.19 20.67 -6.23
N PRO A 134 -6.22 21.14 -5.50
CA PRO A 134 -7.50 20.45 -5.35
C PRO A 134 -8.19 20.15 -6.69
N ASP A 135 -8.15 21.08 -7.65
CA ASP A 135 -8.78 20.89 -8.96
C ASP A 135 -8.12 19.76 -9.76
N PHE A 136 -6.79 19.63 -9.67
CA PHE A 136 -6.06 18.53 -10.27
C PHE A 136 -6.38 17.19 -9.56
N ALA A 137 -6.57 17.22 -8.24
CA ALA A 137 -6.99 16.04 -7.50
C ALA A 137 -8.39 15.57 -7.93
N ALA A 138 -9.34 16.49 -8.09
CA ALA A 138 -10.67 16.17 -8.60
C ALA A 138 -10.60 15.59 -10.02
N GLN A 139 -9.87 16.23 -10.94
CA GLN A 139 -9.69 15.70 -12.30
C GLN A 139 -8.99 14.34 -12.34
N TRP A 140 -8.07 14.07 -11.41
CA TRP A 140 -7.44 12.76 -11.26
C TRP A 140 -8.47 11.71 -10.86
N ASP A 141 -9.32 12.03 -9.88
CA ASP A 141 -10.35 11.12 -9.41
C ASP A 141 -11.40 10.85 -10.52
N ASP A 142 -11.84 11.88 -11.26
CA ASP A 142 -12.72 11.75 -12.44
C ASP A 142 -12.08 10.87 -13.54
N ALA A 143 -10.77 11.01 -13.76
CA ALA A 143 -10.03 10.19 -14.71
C ALA A 143 -10.01 8.71 -14.26
N LEU A 144 -9.78 8.44 -12.98
CA LEU A 144 -9.83 7.06 -12.48
C LEU A 144 -11.22 6.44 -12.65
N GLU A 145 -12.29 7.19 -12.38
CA GLU A 145 -13.67 6.74 -12.60
C GLU A 145 -13.92 6.40 -14.07
N SER A 146 -13.56 7.31 -14.99
CA SER A 146 -13.65 7.08 -16.44
C SER A 146 -12.91 5.81 -16.89
N ALA A 147 -11.73 5.56 -16.33
CA ALA A 147 -10.94 4.38 -16.67
C ALA A 147 -11.58 3.08 -16.16
N VAL A 148 -12.26 3.13 -15.01
CA VAL A 148 -13.03 2.02 -14.46
C VAL A 148 -14.27 1.76 -15.32
N GLU A 149 -15.01 2.78 -15.74
CA GLU A 149 -16.16 2.62 -16.65
C GLU A 149 -15.76 1.90 -17.95
N LEU A 150 -14.61 2.28 -18.55
CA LEU A 150 -14.07 1.60 -19.73
C LEU A 150 -13.70 0.14 -19.44
N LEU A 151 -13.08 -0.12 -18.29
CA LEU A 151 -12.73 -1.48 -17.86
C LEU A 151 -13.99 -2.34 -17.67
N GLU A 152 -15.02 -1.80 -17.03
CA GLU A 152 -16.29 -2.48 -16.82
C GLU A 152 -16.94 -2.85 -18.16
N ALA A 153 -16.99 -1.93 -19.12
CA ALA A 153 -17.53 -2.20 -20.45
C ALA A 153 -16.80 -3.37 -21.15
N GLU A 154 -15.47 -3.42 -21.07
CA GLU A 154 -14.66 -4.51 -21.62
C GLU A 154 -14.90 -5.84 -20.87
N VAL A 155 -14.98 -5.79 -19.54
CA VAL A 155 -15.29 -6.96 -18.70
C VAL A 155 -16.66 -7.54 -19.08
N TRP A 156 -17.66 -6.69 -19.28
CA TRP A 156 -19.00 -7.09 -19.76
C TRP A 156 -18.94 -7.75 -21.14
N GLN A 157 -18.19 -7.18 -22.09
CA GLN A 157 -18.02 -7.78 -23.42
C GLN A 157 -17.36 -9.16 -23.36
N ARG A 158 -16.30 -9.32 -22.55
CA ARG A 158 -15.62 -10.61 -22.38
C ARG A 158 -16.49 -11.65 -21.70
N ALA A 159 -17.19 -11.25 -20.64
CA ALA A 159 -18.13 -12.10 -19.91
C ALA A 159 -19.18 -12.69 -20.87
N ARG A 160 -19.80 -11.84 -21.70
CA ARG A 160 -20.81 -12.26 -22.68
C ARG A 160 -20.26 -13.18 -23.77
N LYS A 161 -19.00 -13.03 -24.16
CA LYS A 161 -18.42 -13.79 -25.27
C LYS A 161 -17.95 -15.18 -24.85
N HIS A 162 -17.26 -15.30 -23.72
CA HIS A 162 -16.58 -16.57 -23.37
C HIS A 162 -16.06 -16.69 -21.92
N SER A 163 -16.45 -15.80 -20.99
CA SER A 163 -15.90 -15.87 -19.63
C SER A 163 -16.98 -16.00 -18.57
N ASP A 164 -17.29 -17.25 -18.22
CA ASP A 164 -18.25 -17.58 -17.17
C ASP A 164 -17.82 -17.03 -15.80
N THR A 165 -16.51 -17.03 -15.51
CA THR A 165 -15.99 -16.44 -14.27
C THR A 165 -16.29 -14.95 -14.18
N LEU A 166 -16.04 -14.17 -15.25
CA LEU A 166 -16.39 -12.75 -15.26
C LEU A 166 -17.90 -12.54 -15.21
N ALA A 167 -18.69 -13.40 -15.87
CA ALA A 167 -20.14 -13.36 -15.78
C ALA A 167 -20.64 -13.57 -14.35
N ILE A 168 -20.09 -14.55 -13.62
CA ILE A 168 -20.41 -14.80 -12.21
C ILE A 168 -20.05 -13.59 -11.35
N PHE A 169 -18.86 -13.00 -11.55
CA PHE A 169 -18.46 -11.78 -10.82
C PHE A 169 -19.42 -10.63 -11.07
N LEU A 170 -19.81 -10.36 -12.32
CA LEU A 170 -20.77 -9.32 -12.66
C LEU A 170 -22.16 -9.60 -12.07
N LEU A 171 -22.64 -10.85 -12.12
CA LEU A 171 -23.92 -11.23 -11.52
C LEU A 171 -23.91 -11.04 -9.99
N LYS A 172 -22.81 -11.37 -9.33
CA LYS A 172 -22.61 -11.11 -7.89
C LYS A 172 -22.62 -9.61 -7.56
N ALA A 173 -21.96 -8.80 -8.39
CA ALA A 173 -21.88 -7.36 -8.18
C ALA A 173 -23.24 -6.66 -8.38
N HIS A 174 -23.98 -7.00 -9.44
CA HIS A 174 -25.24 -6.34 -9.78
C HIS A 174 -26.49 -6.97 -9.15
N LYS A 175 -26.42 -8.24 -8.72
CA LYS A 175 -27.54 -8.98 -8.11
C LYS A 175 -27.08 -9.82 -6.90
N PRO A 176 -26.47 -9.19 -5.88
CA PRO A 176 -25.93 -9.88 -4.72
C PRO A 176 -27.01 -10.66 -3.93
N GLU A 177 -28.27 -10.22 -3.96
CA GLU A 177 -29.39 -10.91 -3.31
C GLU A 177 -29.66 -12.32 -3.87
N LYS A 178 -29.33 -12.53 -5.15
CA LYS A 178 -29.57 -13.79 -5.86
C LYS A 178 -28.31 -14.63 -6.04
N TYR A 179 -27.17 -13.98 -6.30
CA TYR A 179 -25.92 -14.65 -6.66
C TYR A 179 -24.80 -14.42 -5.65
N GLY A 180 -24.99 -13.54 -4.67
CA GLY A 180 -24.01 -13.28 -3.61
C GLY A 180 -23.78 -14.51 -2.74
N ASP A 181 -22.59 -14.56 -2.14
CA ASP A 181 -22.21 -15.67 -1.27
C ASP A 181 -23.03 -15.62 0.02
N ARG A 182 -23.77 -16.70 0.32
CA ARG A 182 -24.53 -16.82 1.57
C ARG A 182 -23.60 -17.33 2.66
N LEU A 183 -23.16 -16.44 3.55
CA LEU A 183 -22.52 -16.84 4.80
C LEU A 183 -23.61 -17.24 5.80
N ALA A 184 -23.74 -18.55 6.05
CA ALA A 184 -24.55 -19.04 7.16
C ALA A 184 -23.79 -18.79 8.47
N VAL A 185 -24.00 -17.63 9.08
CA VAL A 185 -23.48 -17.35 10.42
C VAL A 185 -24.45 -17.93 11.44
N GLN A 186 -24.07 -19.03 12.07
CA GLN A 186 -24.78 -19.56 13.23
C GLN A 186 -24.39 -18.75 14.45
N TRP A 187 -25.36 -18.04 15.02
CA TRP A 187 -25.19 -17.34 16.29
C TRP A 187 -25.71 -18.25 17.41
N GLU A 188 -24.82 -18.82 18.22
CA GLU A 188 -25.22 -19.33 19.54
C GLU A 188 -25.36 -18.11 20.47
N THR A 189 -26.59 -17.67 20.72
CA THR A 189 -26.85 -16.71 21.80
C THR A 189 -26.74 -17.47 23.12
N ARG A 190 -25.58 -17.40 23.76
CA ARG A 190 -25.44 -17.82 25.16
C ARG A 190 -25.67 -16.61 26.04
N ASP A 191 -26.57 -16.75 26.99
CA ASP A 191 -26.83 -15.75 28.01
C ASP A 191 -25.66 -15.74 28.99
N LEU A 192 -24.72 -14.82 28.76
CA LEU A 192 -23.50 -14.69 29.57
C LEU A 192 -23.83 -14.21 30.99
N ASP A 193 -24.95 -13.53 31.17
CA ASP A 193 -25.39 -13.00 32.47
C ASP A 193 -25.97 -14.11 33.37
N ALA A 194 -26.31 -15.26 32.80
CA ALA A 194 -26.76 -16.46 33.51
C ALA A 194 -25.63 -17.46 33.80
N MET A 195 -24.41 -17.19 33.34
CA MET A 195 -23.25 -18.07 33.54
C MET A 195 -22.56 -17.73 34.86
N SER A 196 -22.14 -18.75 35.60
CA SER A 196 -21.28 -18.56 36.77
C SER A 196 -19.88 -18.05 36.37
N ASP A 197 -19.18 -17.42 37.32
CA ASP A 197 -17.81 -16.90 37.09
C ASP A 197 -16.86 -17.98 36.53
N ALA A 198 -16.99 -19.22 37.00
CA ALA A 198 -16.19 -20.35 36.50
C ALA A 198 -16.52 -20.72 35.04
N GLU A 199 -17.79 -20.59 34.64
CA GLU A 199 -18.25 -20.83 33.26
C GLU A 199 -17.85 -19.69 32.32
N LEU A 200 -17.87 -18.44 32.81
CA LEU A 200 -17.35 -17.26 32.10
C LEU A 200 -15.85 -17.40 31.83
N GLU A 201 -15.06 -17.77 32.84
CA GLU A 201 -13.62 -18.00 32.66
C GLU A 201 -13.32 -19.15 31.70
N ALA A 202 -14.13 -20.22 31.71
CA ALA A 202 -14.00 -21.32 30.77
C ALA A 202 -14.36 -20.87 29.33
N TYR A 203 -15.41 -20.06 29.19
CA TYR A 203 -15.83 -19.49 27.91
C TYR A 203 -14.78 -18.54 27.32
N GLU A 204 -14.22 -17.64 28.12
CA GLU A 204 -13.16 -16.73 27.69
C GLU A 204 -11.90 -17.48 27.25
N ARG A 205 -11.47 -18.50 28.01
CA ARG A 205 -10.35 -19.38 27.64
C ARG A 205 -10.58 -20.09 26.30
N ALA A 206 -11.78 -20.62 26.07
CA ALA A 206 -12.16 -21.27 24.83
C ALA A 206 -12.24 -20.28 23.64
N ARG A 207 -12.78 -19.07 23.86
CA ARG A 207 -12.87 -17.99 22.86
C ARG A 207 -11.49 -17.53 22.39
N VAL A 208 -10.55 -17.32 23.31
CA VAL A 208 -9.17 -16.93 23.01
C VAL A 208 -8.42 -18.04 22.23
N THR A 209 -8.77 -19.31 22.46
CA THR A 209 -8.15 -20.44 21.75
C THR A 209 -8.68 -20.59 20.31
N ARG A 210 -9.99 -20.38 20.08
CA ARG A 210 -10.61 -20.42 18.73
C ARG A 210 -10.10 -19.30 17.80
N ILE A 211 -9.81 -18.12 18.34
CA ILE A 211 -9.26 -17.01 17.54
C ILE A 211 -7.84 -17.34 17.04
N ARG A 212 -7.05 -18.08 17.83
CA ARG A 212 -5.68 -18.46 17.48
C ARG A 212 -5.59 -19.58 16.42
N THR A 213 -6.61 -20.41 16.26
CA THR A 213 -6.61 -21.50 15.26
C THR A 213 -7.13 -21.07 13.89
N SER A 214 -7.91 -19.98 13.79
CA SER A 214 -8.40 -19.48 12.48
C SER A 214 -7.46 -18.55 11.72
N SER A 215 -6.30 -18.16 12.29
CA SER A 215 -5.28 -17.35 11.58
C SER A 215 -4.15 -18.17 10.93
N ARG A 216 -4.28 -19.50 10.89
CA ARG A 216 -3.43 -20.40 10.10
C ARG A 216 -4.31 -21.32 9.26
N SER A 217 -4.79 -20.83 8.12
CA SER A 217 -5.26 -21.61 6.97
C SER A 217 -5.16 -20.73 5.73
#